data_AF-A0A0F9WXT4-F1
#
_entry.id   AF-A0A0F9WXT4-F1
#
_cell.length_a   1.000
_cell.length_b   1.000
_cell.length_c   1.000
_cell.angle_alpha   90.00
_cell.angle_beta   90.00
_cell.angle_gamma   90.00
#
_symmetry.space_group_name_H-M   'P 1'
#
loop_
_entity.id
_entity.type
_entity.pdbx_description
1 polymer ?
#
loop_
_entity_poly.entity_id
_entity_poly.type
_entity_poly.pdbx_seq_one_letter_code
_entity_poly.pdbx_strand_id
1 'polypeptide(L)' 'MQSILNQAATKKFIIAKFRNLRPGMPISRVSKDSLEKIEARLRAWIIEEVQRHPSIGVTFKL' A
#
# COMPACT_ATOMS: atom_id res chain seq x y z
N MET A 1 14.26 9.36 7.47
CA MET A 1 12.84 8.94 7.50
C MET A 1 12.79 7.42 7.44
N GLN A 2 12.52 6.75 8.56
CA GLN A 2 12.22 5.31 8.53
C GLN A 2 10.88 5.11 7.82
N SER A 3 10.86 4.27 6.79
CA SER A 3 9.62 3.95 6.07
C SER A 3 8.73 3.13 7.00
N ILE A 4 7.49 3.59 7.22
CA ILE A 4 6.45 2.87 7.98
C ILE A 4 6.12 1.52 7.31
N LEU A 5 6.41 1.39 6.02
CA LEU A 5 6.09 0.21 5.22
C LEU A 5 7.32 -0.69 5.06
N ASN A 6 7.15 -1.97 5.42
CA ASN A 6 8.12 -3.01 5.12
C ASN A 6 8.14 -3.26 3.60
N GLN A 7 9.10 -2.62 2.91
CA GLN A 7 9.22 -2.66 1.45
C GLN A 7 9.30 -4.09 0.89
N ALA A 8 9.94 -5.01 1.60
CA ALA A 8 10.06 -6.40 1.18
C ALA A 8 8.70 -7.12 1.21
N ALA A 9 7.92 -6.91 2.28
CA ALA A 9 6.57 -7.46 2.40
C ALA A 9 5.63 -6.87 1.34
N THR A 10 5.67 -5.55 1.14
CA THR A 10 4.86 -4.84 0.13
C THR A 10 5.14 -5.35 -1.28
N LYS A 11 6.42 -5.55 -1.63
CA LYS A 11 6.82 -6.09 -2.94
C LYS A 11 6.26 -7.50 -3.18
N LYS A 12 6.34 -8.39 -2.18
CA LYS A 12 5.79 -9.75 -2.27
C LYS A 12 4.28 -9.72 -2.50
N PHE A 13 3.57 -8.89 -1.73
CA PHE A 13 2.12 -8.74 -1.85
C PHE A 13 1.69 -8.27 -3.25
N ILE A 14 2.34 -7.24 -3.79
CA ILE A 14 2.03 -6.71 -5.13
C ILE A 14 2.22 -7.79 -6.19
N ILE A 15 3.34 -8.52 -6.18
CA ILE A 15 3.61 -9.58 -7.15
C ILE A 15 2.55 -10.69 -7.08
N ALA A 16 2.20 -11.14 -5.87
CA ALA A 16 1.17 -12.15 -5.68
C ALA A 16 -0.20 -11.70 -6.21
N LYS A 17 -0.59 -10.45 -5.91
CA LYS A 17 -1.83 -9.85 -6.42
C LYS A 17 -1.86 -9.80 -7.95
N PHE A 18 -0.77 -9.38 -8.58
CA PHE A 18 -0.68 -9.30 -10.04
C PHE A 18 -0.79 -10.68 -10.71
N ARG A 19 -0.14 -11.71 -10.16
CA ARG A 19 -0.26 -13.09 -10.67
C ARG A 19 -1.70 -13.58 -10.62
N ASN A 20 -2.42 -13.29 -9.54
CA ASN A 20 -3.83 -13.67 -9.39
C ASN A 20 -4.76 -12.90 -10.35
N LEU A 21 -4.47 -11.61 -10.59
CA LEU A 21 -5.30 -10.76 -11.45
C LEU A 21 -5.02 -10.96 -12.95
N ARG A 22 -3.85 -11.46 -13.33
CA ARG A 22 -3.44 -11.66 -14.73
C ARG A 22 -2.67 -12.98 -14.91
N PRO A 23 -3.38 -14.13 -14.94
CA PRO A 23 -2.75 -15.45 -14.98
C PRO A 23 -1.91 -15.75 -16.24
N GLY A 24 -1.98 -14.92 -17.28
CA GLY A 24 -1.16 -15.02 -18.49
C GLY A 24 0.07 -14.10 -18.55
N MET A 25 0.30 -13.27 -17.52
CA MET A 25 1.40 -12.30 -17.52
C MET A 25 2.41 -12.65 -16.43
N PRO A 26 3.52 -13.35 -16.75
CA PRO A 26 4.51 -13.78 -15.77
C PRO A 26 5.38 -12.61 -15.31
N ILE A 27 4.81 -11.74 -14.46
CA ILE A 27 5.53 -10.64 -13.83
C ILE A 27 6.37 -11.23 -12.69
N SER A 28 7.68 -11.39 -12.95
CA SER A 28 8.66 -11.89 -11.98
C SER A 28 9.28 -10.77 -11.15
N ARG A 29 9.29 -9.54 -11.68
CA ARG A 29 9.96 -8.39 -11.08
C ARG A 29 9.11 -7.13 -11.29
N VAL A 30 9.03 -6.31 -10.23
CA VAL A 30 8.44 -4.98 -10.29
C VAL A 30 9.58 -3.97 -10.39
N SER A 31 9.45 -2.99 -11.28
CA SER A 31 10.44 -1.91 -11.36
C SER A 31 10.40 -1.06 -10.08
N LYS A 32 11.53 -0.46 -9.73
CA LYS A 32 11.62 0.41 -8.54
C LYS A 32 10.67 1.60 -8.65
N ASP A 33 10.62 2.23 -9.82
CA ASP A 33 9.70 3.33 -10.13
C ASP A 33 8.22 2.93 -9.95
N SER A 34 7.83 1.73 -10.37
CA SER A 34 6.45 1.26 -10.16
C SER A 34 6.12 0.99 -8.70
N LEU A 35 7.08 0.48 -7.91
CA LEU A 35 6.89 0.32 -6.46
C LEU A 35 6.72 1.68 -5.77
N GLU A 36 7.56 2.66 -6.11
CA GLU A 36 7.49 4.01 -5.54
C GLU A 36 6.16 4.69 -5.85
N LYS A 37 5.66 4.56 -7.09
CA LYS A 37 4.34 5.07 -7.49
C LYS A 37 3.19 4.42 -6.72
N ILE A 38 3.24 3.10 -6.52
CA ILE A 38 2.22 2.37 -5.75
C ILE A 38 2.28 2.76 -4.27
N GLU A 39 3.49 2.88 -3.70
CA GLU A 39 3.69 3.30 -2.31
C GLU A 39 3.14 4.72 -2.08
N ALA A 40 3.44 5.66 -2.98
CA ALA A 40 2.92 7.02 -2.93
C ALA A 40 1.39 7.04 -2.99
N ARG A 41 0.79 6.27 -3.91
CA ARG A 41 -0.66 6.14 -4.01
C ARG A 41 -1.29 5.54 -2.76
N LEU A 42 -0.68 4.49 -2.20
CA LEU A 42 -1.17 3.84 -0.99
C LEU A 42 -1.10 4.79 0.21
N ARG A 43 -0.01 5.55 0.36
CA ARG A 43 0.12 6.58 1.40
C ARG A 43 -0.95 7.65 1.27
N ALA A 44 -1.21 8.13 0.05
CA ALA A 44 -2.26 9.10 -0.21
C ALA A 44 -3.65 8.56 0.20
N TRP A 45 -3.97 7.32 -0.16
CA TRP A 45 -5.22 6.67 0.26
C TRP A 45 -5.33 6.49 1.77
N ILE A 46 -4.26 6.10 2.46
CA ILE A 46 -4.28 5.96 3.91
C ILE A 46 -4.54 7.32 4.57
N ILE A 47 -3.86 8.38 4.12
CA ILE A 47 -4.06 9.73 4.65
C ILE A 47 -5.50 10.19 4.40
N GLU A 48 -6.00 9.99 3.18
CA GLU A 48 -7.36 10.33 2.80
C GLU A 48 -8.37 9.58 3.67
N GLU A 49 -8.20 8.28 3.88
CA GLU A 49 -9.12 7.53 4.75
C GLU A 49 -9.00 7.88 6.22
N VAL A 50 -7.80 8.19 6.72
CA VAL A 50 -7.63 8.72 8.09
C VAL A 50 -8.35 10.06 8.25
N GLN A 51 -8.28 10.93 7.24
CA GLN A 51 -8.95 12.23 7.24
C GLN A 51 -10.46 12.12 7.05
N ARG A 52 -10.92 11.18 6.22
CA ARG A 52 -12.34 10.87 6.01
C ARG A 52 -12.95 10.13 7.19
N HIS A 53 -12.15 9.42 7.97
CA HIS A 53 -12.65 8.69 9.12
C HIS A 53 -13.24 9.69 10.11
N PRO A 54 -14.54 9.60 10.44
CA PRO A 54 -15.18 10.50 11.38
C PRO A 54 -14.70 10.16 12.79
N SER A 55 -13.51 10.60 13.15
CA SER A 55 -13.10 10.76 14.56
C SER A 55 -13.65 12.07 15.13
N ILE A 56 -14.82 12.53 14.66
CA ILE A 56 -15.63 13.50 15.39
C ILE A 56 -16.36 12.72 16.49
N GLY A 57 -15.72 12.59 17.65
CA GLY A 57 -16.45 12.45 18.93
C GLY A 57 -16.31 11.15 19.74
N VAL A 58 -15.41 10.21 19.43
CA VAL A 58 -15.18 9.06 20.34
C VAL A 58 -13.78 9.12 20.92
N THR A 59 -13.66 9.83 22.04
CA THR A 59 -12.52 9.74 22.95
C THR A 59 -12.45 8.31 23.48
N PHE A 60 -11.45 7.54 23.05
CA PHE A 60 -11.01 6.40 23.84
C PHE A 60 -10.47 6.95 25.16
N LYS A 61 -11.19 6.73 26.26
CA LYS A 61 -10.67 6.99 27.60
C LYS A 61 -9.49 6.04 27.83
N LEU A 62 -8.32 6.61 28.09
CA LEU A 62 -7.22 5.93 28.78
C LEU A 62 -7.63 5.65 30.23
#